data_AF-A0A091MRN6-F1
#
_entry.id   AF-A0A091MRN6-F1
#
_cell.length_a   1.000
_cell.length_b   1.000
_cell.length_c   1.000
_cell.angle_alpha   90.00
_cell.angle_beta   90.00
_cell.angle_gamma   90.00
#
_symmetry.space_group_name_H-M   'P 1'
#
loop_
_entity.id
_entity.type
_entity.pdbx_description
1 polymer ?
#
loop_
_entity_poly.entity_id
_entity_poly.type
_entity_poly.pdbx_seq_one_letter_code
_entity_poly.pdbx_strand_id
1 'polypeptide(L)'
;GILEITAVDVGIVAIKGLFSGRYLAMNKRGRLYASENYNAECEFVERIHELGYNTYASRLYRTVPNRAGTKRKASAERLWYVSVNGKGRPRRGFKTRRTQKSSLFLPRVLD
;
A
#
# COMPACT_ATOMS: atom_id res chain seq x y z
N GLY A 1 1.31 -8.67 14.35
CA GLY A 1 0.24 -9.63 14.02
C GLY A 1 0.74 -10.53 12.91
N ILE A 2 0.17 -11.74 12.79
CA ILE A 2 0.51 -12.69 11.73
C ILE A 2 -0.32 -12.36 10.49
N LEU A 3 0.35 -12.20 9.36
CA LEU A 3 -0.26 -11.86 8.08
C LEU A 3 0.10 -12.94 7.05
N GLU A 4 -0.89 -13.38 6.31
CA GLU A 4 -0.71 -14.16 5.09
C GLU A 4 -0.58 -13.18 3.91
N ILE A 5 0.47 -13.36 3.10
CA ILE A 5 0.70 -12.57 1.88
C ILE A 5 0.59 -13.53 0.71
N THR A 6 -0.39 -13.30 -0.16
CA THR A 6 -0.67 -14.16 -1.31
C THR A 6 -0.43 -13.37 -2.59
N ALA A 7 0.43 -13.87 -3.48
CA ALA A 7 0.57 -13.31 -4.82
C ALA A 7 -0.72 -13.59 -5.62
N VAL A 8 -1.36 -12.53 -6.13
CA VAL A 8 -2.57 -12.63 -6.96
C VAL A 8 -2.26 -12.36 -8.44
N ASP A 9 -1.14 -11.71 -8.71
CA ASP A 9 -0.60 -11.43 -10.05
C ASP A 9 0.90 -11.11 -9.91
N VAL A 10 1.63 -10.96 -11.02
CA VAL A 10 3.04 -10.64 -11.02
C VAL A 10 3.29 -9.30 -10.30
N GLY A 11 3.94 -9.38 -9.14
CA GLY A 11 4.23 -8.22 -8.29
C GLY A 11 3.00 -7.60 -7.61
N ILE A 12 1.85 -8.30 -7.60
CA ILE A 12 0.64 -7.87 -6.90
C ILE A 12 0.31 -8.88 -5.81
N VAL A 13 0.08 -8.37 -4.60
CA VAL A 13 -0.25 -9.19 -3.43
C VAL A 13 -1.58 -8.79 -2.82
N ALA A 14 -2.26 -9.79 -2.25
CA ALA A 14 -3.28 -9.61 -1.24
C ALA A 14 -2.67 -9.88 0.14
N ILE A 15 -3.05 -9.09 1.14
CA ILE A 15 -2.55 -9.23 2.51
C ILE A 15 -3.74 -9.52 3.42
N LYS A 16 -3.71 -10.66 4.12
CA LYS A 16 -4.80 -11.11 4.99
C LYS A 16 -4.31 -11.30 6.42
N GLY A 17 -5.07 -10.81 7.39
CA GLY A 17 -4.81 -11.11 8.79
C GLY A 17 -5.22 -12.54 9.12
N LEU A 18 -4.28 -13.39 9.54
CA LEU A 18 -4.55 -14.81 9.79
C LEU A 18 -5.66 -15.00 10.83
N PHE A 19 -5.58 -14.27 11.94
CA PHE A 19 -6.54 -14.39 13.04
C PHE A 19 -7.87 -13.69 12.79
N SER A 20 -7.88 -12.55 12.09
CA SER A 20 -9.12 -11.82 11.83
C SER A 20 -9.86 -12.35 10.61
N GLY A 21 -9.20 -13.11 9.74
CA GLY A 21 -9.72 -13.52 8.44
C GLY A 21 -9.96 -12.37 7.46
N ARG A 22 -9.60 -11.12 7.82
CA ARG A 22 -9.89 -9.92 7.03
C ARG A 22 -8.71 -9.52 6.15
N TYR A 23 -9.01 -9.04 4.95
CA TYR A 23 -8.04 -8.49 4.01
C TYR A 23 -7.71 -7.05 4.37
N LEU A 24 -6.42 -6.69 4.33
CA LEU A 24 -6.03 -5.29 4.28
C LEU A 24 -6.54 -4.68 2.98
N ALA A 25 -7.18 -3.52 3.06
CA ALA A 25 -7.68 -2.80 1.89
C ALA A 25 -7.44 -1.29 2.03
N MET A 26 -7.39 -0.57 0.91
CA MET A 26 -7.27 0.88 0.88
C MET A 26 -8.39 1.51 0.07
N ASN A 27 -9.18 2.39 0.68
CA ASN A 27 -10.28 3.04 -0.03
C ASN A 27 -9.87 4.28 -0.83
N LYS A 28 -10.81 4.80 -1.64
CA LYS A 28 -10.64 6.04 -2.44
C LYS A 28 -10.24 7.30 -1.66
N ARG A 29 -10.38 7.31 -0.32
CA ARG A 29 -9.92 8.40 0.56
C ARG A 29 -8.50 8.15 1.10
N GLY A 30 -7.84 7.10 0.62
CA GLY A 30 -6.52 6.64 1.03
C GLY A 30 -6.51 6.02 2.42
N ARG A 31 -7.66 5.70 3.02
CA ARG A 31 -7.70 5.10 4.37
C ARG A 31 -7.54 3.60 4.25
N LEU A 32 -6.63 3.04 5.05
CA LEU A 32 -6.54 1.60 5.26
C LEU A 32 -7.69 1.13 6.14
N TYR A 33 -8.22 -0.04 5.82
CA TYR A 33 -9.25 -0.71 6.59
C TYR A 33 -9.13 -2.24 6.45
N ALA A 34 -9.85 -2.96 7.29
CA ALA A 34 -9.93 -4.42 7.23
C ALA A 34 -11.24 -4.80 6.52
N SER A 35 -11.13 -5.35 5.31
CA SER A 35 -12.26 -5.84 4.51
C SER A 35 -12.58 -7.28 4.86
N GLU A 36 -13.86 -7.60 5.04
CA GLU A 36 -14.33 -8.98 5.26
C GLU A 36 -14.23 -9.82 3.98
N ASN A 37 -14.52 -9.19 2.83
CA ASN A 37 -14.47 -9.84 1.53
C ASN A 37 -13.31 -9.32 0.70
N TYR A 38 -12.70 -10.20 -0.09
CA TYR A 38 -11.70 -9.81 -1.07
C TYR A 38 -12.32 -8.95 -2.18
N ASN A 39 -11.64 -7.87 -2.58
CA ASN A 39 -12.05 -6.98 -3.66
C ASN A 39 -10.84 -6.21 -4.22
N ALA A 40 -11.06 -5.38 -5.24
CA ALA A 40 -9.99 -4.62 -5.90
C ALA A 40 -9.23 -3.63 -5.00
N GLU A 41 -9.81 -3.18 -3.88
CA GLU A 41 -9.13 -2.35 -2.89
C GLU A 41 -8.13 -3.15 -2.02
N CYS A 42 -8.17 -4.49 -2.06
CA CYS A 42 -7.28 -5.41 -1.34
C CYS A 42 -5.97 -5.70 -2.08
N GLU A 43 -5.80 -5.21 -3.31
CA GLU A 43 -4.65 -5.49 -4.14
C GLU A 43 -3.57 -4.42 -4.02
N PHE A 44 -2.35 -4.86 -3.71
CA PHE A 44 -1.20 -3.99 -3.57
C PHE A 44 -0.06 -4.41 -4.48
N VAL A 45 0.52 -3.43 -5.18
CA VAL A 45 1.79 -3.60 -5.89
C VAL A 45 2.90 -3.73 -4.86
N GLU A 46 3.53 -4.89 -4.80
CA GLU A 46 4.70 -5.15 -3.98
C GLU A 46 5.97 -4.74 -4.74
N ARG A 47 6.85 -3.99 -4.06
CA ARG A 47 8.20 -3.71 -4.54
C ARG A 47 9.20 -3.95 -3.43
N ILE A 48 10.20 -4.76 -3.72
CA ILE A 48 11.37 -4.97 -2.87
C ILE A 48 12.27 -3.74 -3.02
N HIS A 49 12.59 -3.12 -1.89
CA HIS A 49 13.55 -2.04 -1.77
C HIS A 49 14.95 -2.65 -1.61
N GLU A 50 15.98 -1.94 -2.08
CA GLU A 50 17.39 -2.36 -2.10
C GLU A 50 17.97 -2.76 -0.73
N LEU A 51 17.28 -2.47 0.37
CA LEU A 51 17.71 -2.76 1.74
C LEU A 51 16.90 -3.88 2.39
N GLY A 52 16.21 -4.72 1.59
CA GLY A 52 15.41 -5.85 2.08
C GLY A 52 14.04 -5.47 2.67
N TYR A 53 13.63 -4.20 2.55
CA TYR A 53 12.28 -3.75 2.92
C TYR A 53 11.34 -3.87 1.73
N ASN A 54 10.07 -4.20 1.96
CA ASN A 54 9.03 -4.16 0.94
C ASN A 54 8.20 -2.88 1.08
N THR A 55 7.68 -2.41 -0.04
CA THR A 55 6.65 -1.37 -0.11
C THR A 55 5.42 -1.92 -0.79
N TYR A 56 4.25 -1.46 -0.35
CA TYR A 56 2.96 -1.90 -0.87
C TYR A 56 2.16 -0.67 -1.31
N ALA A 57 1.93 -0.53 -2.61
CA ALA A 57 1.12 0.56 -3.16
C ALA A 57 -0.24 0.05 -3.60
N SER A 58 -1.31 0.83 -3.41
CA SER A 58 -2.63 0.47 -3.96
C SER A 58 -2.53 0.27 -5.47
N ARG A 59 -3.01 -0.88 -5.98
CA ARG A 59 -3.13 -1.12 -7.42
C ARG A 59 -4.16 -0.17 -8.04
N LEU A 60 -5.24 0.09 -7.31
CA LEU A 60 -6.40 0.86 -7.75
C LEU A 60 -6.21 2.38 -7.64
N TYR A 61 -5.57 2.87 -6.58
CA TYR A 61 -5.53 4.31 -6.27
C TYR A 61 -4.16 4.95 -6.44
N ARG A 62 -4.16 6.05 -7.20
CA ARG A 62 -2.99 6.89 -7.51
C ARG A 62 -3.44 8.31 -7.82
N THR A 63 -2.52 9.26 -7.67
CA THR A 63 -2.72 10.63 -8.16
C THR A 63 -2.02 10.79 -9.49
N VAL A 64 -2.80 10.98 -10.54
CA VAL A 64 -2.31 11.37 -11.86
C VAL A 64 -2.37 12.89 -12.01
N PRO A 65 -1.41 13.53 -12.69
CA PRO A 65 -1.45 14.97 -12.93
C PRO A 65 -2.59 15.33 -13.87
N ASN A 66 -3.28 16.43 -13.59
CA ASN A 66 -4.20 17.01 -14.56
C ASN A 66 -3.39 17.56 -15.75
N ARG A 67 -3.64 17.03 -16.96
CA ARG A 67 -3.03 17.55 -18.20
C ARG A 67 -3.59 18.90 -18.64
N ALA A 68 -4.68 19.37 -18.01
CA ALA A 68 -5.32 20.64 -18.35
C ALA A 68 -4.91 21.76 -17.38
N GLY A 69 -4.14 22.74 -17.87
CA GLY A 69 -4.31 24.13 -17.45
C GLY A 69 -3.37 24.75 -16.40
N THR A 70 -2.29 24.11 -15.93
CA THR A 70 -1.35 24.80 -15.02
C THR A 70 0.11 24.65 -15.44
N LYS A 71 0.82 25.77 -15.60
CA LYS A 71 2.27 25.88 -15.92
C LYS A 71 3.21 25.37 -14.81
N ARG A 72 2.73 24.51 -13.91
CA ARG A 72 3.59 23.85 -12.91
C ARG A 72 4.10 22.55 -13.52
N LYS A 73 5.41 22.26 -13.37
CA LYS A 73 6.04 20.98 -13.79
C LYS A 73 5.06 19.85 -13.53
N ALA A 74 4.68 19.10 -14.56
CA ALA A 74 3.85 17.92 -14.41
C ALA A 74 4.46 17.05 -13.32
N SER A 75 3.82 16.96 -12.15
CA SER A 75 4.32 16.08 -11.09
C SER A 75 4.32 14.68 -11.65
N ALA A 76 5.32 13.84 -11.39
CA ALA A 76 5.21 12.44 -11.78
C ALA A 76 3.95 11.80 -11.16
N GLU A 77 3.44 10.74 -11.79
CA GLU A 77 2.41 9.90 -11.20
C GLU A 77 2.79 9.54 -9.75
N ARG A 78 1.83 9.68 -8.83
CA ARG A 78 2.06 9.48 -7.40
C ARG A 78 1.21 8.32 -6.90
N LEU A 79 1.87 7.19 -6.67
CA LEU A 79 1.28 6.01 -6.05
C LEU A 79 0.90 6.26 -4.59
N TRP A 80 -0.09 5.52 -4.10
CA TRP A 80 -0.58 5.61 -2.73
C TRP A 80 -0.12 4.39 -1.93
N TYR A 81 0.58 4.62 -0.82
CA TYR A 81 1.27 3.54 -0.10
C TYR A 81 0.59 3.14 1.20
N VAL A 82 0.55 1.83 1.46
CA VAL A 82 0.34 1.31 2.82
C VAL A 82 1.40 1.94 3.72
N SER A 83 0.98 2.47 4.87
CA SER A 83 1.92 3.11 5.79
C SER A 83 1.38 3.24 7.20
N VAL A 84 2.29 3.13 8.15
CA VAL A 84 2.05 3.32 9.59
C VAL A 84 3.01 4.36 10.13
N ASN A 85 2.57 5.18 11.09
CA ASN A 85 3.44 6.14 11.76
C ASN A 85 4.20 5.49 12.92
N GLY A 86 5.10 6.24 13.57
CA GLY A 86 5.87 5.74 14.72
C GLY A 86 5.05 5.33 15.96
N LYS A 87 3.74 5.64 15.98
CA LYS A 87 2.79 5.17 17.00
C LYS A 87 1.95 3.97 16.54
N GLY A 88 2.32 3.35 15.41
CA GLY A 88 1.59 2.23 14.81
C GLY A 88 0.26 2.61 14.13
N ARG A 89 -0.09 3.90 14.04
CA ARG A 89 -1.36 4.31 13.43
C ARG A 89 -1.25 4.39 11.90
N PRO A 90 -2.26 3.89 11.15
CA PRO A 90 -2.25 3.96 9.70
C PRO A 90 -2.31 5.41 9.20
N ARG A 91 -1.59 5.70 8.12
CA ARG A 91 -1.64 7.00 7.42
C ARG A 91 -2.47 6.91 6.15
N ARG A 92 -2.91 8.07 5.64
CA ARG A 92 -3.58 8.12 4.34
C ARG A 92 -2.57 7.84 3.23
N GLY A 93 -2.88 6.91 2.32
CA GLY A 93 -1.94 6.43 1.30
C GLY A 93 -1.36 7.53 0.41
N PHE A 94 -2.17 8.51 0.01
CA PHE A 94 -1.70 9.65 -0.76
C PHE A 94 -0.73 10.56 0.00
N LYS A 95 -0.65 10.51 1.33
CA LYS A 95 0.27 11.32 2.14
C LYS A 95 1.64 10.68 2.33
N THR A 96 1.88 9.51 1.74
CA THR A 96 3.13 8.76 1.91
C THR A 96 3.89 8.66 0.58
N ARG A 97 5.23 8.63 0.64
CA ARG A 97 6.14 8.36 -0.48
C ARG A 97 6.84 7.04 -0.27
N ARG A 98 7.22 6.35 -1.35
CA ARG A 98 8.04 5.13 -1.32
C ARG A 98 9.27 5.21 -0.41
N THR A 99 9.97 6.34 -0.42
CA THR A 99 11.23 6.55 0.33
C THR A 99 11.04 6.88 1.81
N GLN A 100 9.79 7.07 2.27
CA GLN A 100 9.54 7.36 3.68
C GLN A 100 9.59 6.09 4.51
N LYS A 101 10.28 6.13 5.67
CA LYS A 101 10.35 5.00 6.61
C LYS A 101 8.98 4.43 6.98
N SER A 102 7.95 5.26 7.05
CA SER A 102 6.57 4.84 7.36
C SER A 102 5.93 3.88 6.35
N SER A 103 6.51 3.72 5.15
CA SER A 103 6.05 2.77 4.11
C SER A 103 7.00 1.59 3.90
N LEU A 104 8.10 1.52 4.64
CA LEU A 104 9.07 0.43 4.53
C LEU A 104 8.70 -0.66 5.54
N PHE A 105 8.38 -1.86 5.06
CA PHE A 105 8.03 -3.00 5.90
C PHE A 105 9.06 -4.10 5.72
N LEU A 106 9.59 -4.64 6.82
CA LEU A 106 10.49 -5.78 6.78
C LEU A 106 9.66 -7.06 6.93
N PRO A 107 9.53 -7.91 5.90
CA PRO A 107 8.89 -9.21 6.04
C PRO A 107 9.70 -10.08 7.01
N ARG A 108 9.04 -10.64 8.01
CA ARG A 108 9.63 -11.63 8.92
C ARG A 108 8.84 -12.91 8.76
N VAL A 109 9.49 -13.94 8.21
CA VAL A 109 8.90 -15.26 8.03
C VAL A 109 8.70 -15.88 9.42
N LEU A 110 7.65 -16.68 9.57
CA LEU A 110 7.44 -17.48 10.77
C LEU A 110 8.12 -18.83 10.55
N ASP A 111 8.87 -19.26 11.55
CA ASP A 111 9.44 -20.61 11.64
C ASP A 111 8.41 -21.59 12.24
#